data_AF-A0A7J2WRQ4-F1
#
_entry.id   AF-A0A7J2WRQ4-F1
#
_cell.length_a   1.000
_cell.length_b   1.000
_cell.length_c   1.000
_cell.angle_alpha   90.00
_cell.angle_beta   90.00
_cell.angle_gamma   90.00
#
_symmetry.space_group_name_H-M   'P 1'
#
loop_
_entity.id
_entity.type
_entity.pdbx_description
1 polymer ?
#
loop_
_entity_poly.entity_id
_entity_poly.type
_entity_poly.pdbx_seq_one_letter_code
_entity_poly.pdbx_strand_id
1 'polypeptide(L)' 'MLDKVVDALMSRGFIIKRRGDGKVEAELGEERVIIDPISKSWMYMRGEGKGVFAKAYFSLNGILEKIDELRS' A
#
# COMPACT_ATOMS: atom_id res chain seq x y z
N MET A 1 14.65 -0.19 -2.86
CA MET A 1 13.40 -0.74 -3.45
C MET A 1 12.18 -0.19 -2.72
N LEU A 2 12.12 -0.29 -1.40
CA LEU A 2 11.05 0.33 -0.60
C LEU A 2 10.89 1.83 -0.90
N ASP A 3 11.99 2.58 -1.01
CA ASP A 3 11.91 4.03 -1.31
C ASP A 3 11.20 4.31 -2.64
N LYS A 4 11.47 3.52 -3.69
CA LYS A 4 10.76 3.64 -4.98
C LYS A 4 9.26 3.41 -4.86
N VAL A 5 8.85 2.47 -4.00
CA VAL A 5 7.44 2.18 -3.73
C VAL A 5 6.80 3.34 -2.97
N VAL A 6 7.51 3.88 -1.97
CA VAL A 6 7.08 5.04 -1.19
C VAL A 6 6.94 6.27 -2.09
N ASP A 7 7.91 6.54 -2.95
CA ASP A 7 7.87 7.63 -3.93
C ASP A 7 6.70 7.49 -4.89
N ALA A 8 6.43 6.27 -5.37
CA ALA A 8 5.31 5.98 -6.26
C ALA A 8 3.95 6.15 -5.58
N LEU A 9 3.86 5.86 -4.28
CA LEU A 9 2.65 6.09 -3.49
C LEU A 9 2.43 7.60 -3.25
N MET A 10 3.49 8.32 -2.87
CA MET A 10 3.43 9.77 -2.66
C MET A 10 3.06 10.51 -3.95
N SER A 11 3.60 10.11 -5.10
CA SER A 11 3.25 10.73 -6.39
C SER A 11 1.79 10.52 -6.79
N ARG A 12 1.12 9.52 -6.21
CA ARG A 12 -0.31 9.24 -6.37
C ARG A 12 -1.19 9.89 -5.29
N GLY A 13 -0.60 10.63 -4.36
CA GLY A 13 -1.30 11.37 -3.31
C GLY A 13 -1.45 10.64 -1.98
N PHE A 14 -0.88 9.44 -1.83
CA PHE A 14 -0.94 8.74 -0.55
C PHE A 14 -0.09 9.44 0.51
N ILE A 15 -0.64 9.52 1.73
CA ILE A 15 0.07 9.99 2.92
C ILE A 15 0.82 8.81 3.53
N ILE A 16 2.14 8.97 3.71
CA ILE A 16 3.02 7.91 4.19
C ILE A 16 3.25 8.04 5.69
N LYS A 17 3.01 6.97 6.43
CA LYS A 17 3.29 6.83 7.86
C LYS A 17 4.20 5.64 8.11
N ARG A 18 5.39 5.90 8.64
CA ARG A 18 6.32 4.85 9.09
C ARG A 18 5.92 4.41 10.50
N ARG A 19 5.79 3.11 10.72
CA ARG A 19 5.44 2.53 12.01
C ARG A 19 6.68 2.13 12.80
N GLY A 20 6.54 2.10 14.13
CA GLY A 20 7.60 1.65 15.03
C GLY A 20 7.99 0.17 14.86
N ASP A 21 7.12 -0.64 14.24
CA ASP A 21 7.39 -2.06 13.90
C ASP A 21 8.09 -2.25 12.55
N GLY A 22 8.59 -1.18 11.93
CA GLY A 22 9.32 -1.23 10.65
C GLY A 22 8.42 -1.33 9.41
N LYS A 23 7.10 -1.39 9.58
CA LYS A 23 6.14 -1.34 8.47
C LYS A 23 5.92 0.09 7.98
N VAL A 24 5.44 0.21 6.74
CA VAL A 24 5.00 1.46 6.15
C VAL A 24 3.50 1.37 5.88
N GLU A 25 2.75 2.36 6.32
CA GLU A 25 1.35 2.54 5.95
C GLU A 25 1.22 3.73 5.02
N ALA A 26 0.40 3.59 3.99
CA ALA A 26 0.09 4.64 3.04
C ALA A 26 -1.44 4.76 2.96
N GLU A 27 -1.98 5.96 3.12
CA GLU A 27 -3.42 6.21 3.19
C GLU A 27 -3.86 7.26 2.15
N LEU A 28 -4.99 7.02 1.49
CA LEU A 28 -5.63 7.94 0.55
C LEU A 28 -7.14 7.78 0.60
N GLY A 29 -7.85 8.68 1.30
CA GLY A 29 -9.29 8.58 1.47
C GLY A 29 -9.70 7.28 2.20
N GLU A 30 -10.46 6.42 1.52
CA GLU A 30 -10.87 5.10 2.03
C GLU A 30 -9.87 3.99 1.69
N GLU A 31 -8.80 4.29 0.95
CA GLU A 31 -7.74 3.35 0.55
C GLU A 31 -6.60 3.34 1.56
N ARG A 32 -6.06 2.15 1.82
CA ARG A 32 -4.92 1.94 2.71
C ARG A 32 -4.00 0.85 2.17
N VAL A 33 -2.71 1.12 2.10
CA VAL A 33 -1.67 0.17 1.74
C VAL A 33 -0.74 -0.04 2.93
N ILE A 34 -0.61 -1.27 3.40
CA ILE A 34 0.36 -1.64 4.45
C ILE A 34 1.48 -2.44 3.79
N ILE A 35 2.71 -1.98 3.93
CA ILE A 35 3.91 -2.61 3.39
C ILE A 35 4.74 -3.14 4.56
N ASP A 36 5.11 -4.41 4.48
CA ASP A 36 6.10 -5.03 5.35
C ASP A 36 7.39 -5.28 4.54
N PRO A 37 8.41 -4.42 4.73
CA PRO A 37 9.67 -4.54 4.02
C PRO A 37 10.45 -5.82 4.38
N ILE A 38 10.27 -6.36 5.58
CA ILE A 38 11.02 -7.51 6.09
C ILE A 38 10.54 -8.77 5.39
N SER A 39 9.23 -9.00 5.37
CA SER A 39 8.61 -10.13 4.66
C SER A 39 8.45 -9.89 3.16
N LYS A 40 8.82 -8.71 2.66
CA LYS A 40 8.64 -8.26 1.27
C LYS A 40 7.18 -8.39 0.81
N SER A 41 6.25 -8.17 1.72
CA SER A 41 4.81 -8.29 1.48
C SER A 41 4.10 -6.95 1.63
N TRP A 42 2.90 -6.88 1.09
CA TRP A 42 2.03 -5.72 1.27
C TRP A 42 0.56 -6.12 1.17
N MET A 43 -0.29 -5.24 1.69
CA MET A 43 -1.73 -5.43 1.72
C MET A 43 -2.39 -4.14 1.26
N TYR A 44 -3.32 -4.25 0.32
CA TYR A 44 -4.22 -3.17 -0.05
C TYR A 44 -5.56 -3.39 0.63
N MET A 45 -6.12 -2.33 1.20
CA MET A 45 -7.43 -2.29 1.78
C MET A 45 -8.19 -1.10 1.23
N ARG A 46 -9.49 -1.26 1.01
CA ARG A 46 -10.40 -0.19 0.64
C ARG A 46 -11.70 -0.34 1.40
N GLY A 47 -12.08 0.70 2.14
CA GLY A 47 -13.43 0.80 2.67
C GLY A 47 -14.40 1.21 1.56
N GLU A 48 -15.54 0.55 1.44
CA GLU A 48 -16.67 1.06 0.66
C GLU A 48 -17.96 0.80 1.45
N GLY A 49 -18.57 1.86 1.98
CA GLY A 49 -19.82 1.78 2.75
C GLY A 49 -19.71 0.95 4.03
N LYS A 50 -20.36 -0.23 4.07
CA LYS A 50 -20.36 -1.15 5.24
C LYS A 50 -19.34 -2.29 5.13
N GLY A 51 -18.57 -2.35 4.04
CA GLY A 51 -17.63 -3.43 3.76
C GLY A 51 -16.18 -2.95 3.72
N VAL A 52 -15.25 -3.86 4.03
CA VAL A 52 -13.80 -3.66 3.83
C VAL A 52 -13.33 -4.71 2.83
N PHE A 53 -12.84 -4.25 1.68
CA PHE A 53 -12.09 -5.09 0.76
C PHE A 53 -10.62 -5.12 1.21
N ALA A 54 -10.00 -6.30 1.25
CA ALA A 54 -8.60 -6.46 1.59
C ALA A 54 -7.94 -7.50 0.69
N LYS A 55 -6.74 -7.20 0.16
CA LYS A 55 -5.96 -8.12 -0.68
C LYS A 55 -4.49 -8.06 -0.31
N ALA A 56 -3.91 -9.23 -0.03
CA ALA A 56 -2.51 -9.38 0.36
C ALA A 56 -1.66 -9.88 -0.81
N TYR A 57 -0.40 -9.46 -0.82
CA TYR A 57 0.58 -9.75 -1.87
C TYR A 57 1.95 -9.99 -1.26
N PHE A 58 2.70 -10.94 -1.80
CA PHE A 58 4.00 -11.38 -1.25
C PHE A 58 5.19 -10.95 -2.13
N SER A 59 5.11 -9.77 -2.75
CA SER A 59 6.20 -9.18 -3.52
C SER A 59 6.13 -7.66 -3.54
N LEU A 60 7.23 -7.00 -3.12
CA LEU A 60 7.38 -5.54 -3.20
C LEU A 60 7.49 -5.01 -4.63
N ASN A 61 7.84 -5.83 -5.63
CA ASN A 61 7.85 -5.38 -7.02
C ASN A 61 6.43 -5.26 -7.56
N GLY A 62 5.56 -6.18 -7.17
CA GLY A 62 4.17 -6.22 -7.64
C GLY A 62 3.31 -5.05 -7.17
N ILE A 63 3.75 -4.26 -6.18
CA ILE A 63 3.00 -3.06 -5.76
C ILE A 63 2.96 -2.00 -6.86
N LEU A 64 4.06 -1.83 -7.63
CA LEU A 64 4.13 -0.82 -8.68
C LEU A 64 3.21 -1.17 -9.85
N GLU A 65 3.10 -2.46 -10.17
CA GLU A 65 2.21 -2.96 -11.23
C GLU A 65 0.74 -2.90 -10.78
N LYS A 66 0.45 -3.36 -9.56
CA LYS A 66 -0.94 -3.54 -9.11
C LYS A 66 -1.60 -2.28 -8.62
N ILE A 67 -0.84 -1.26 -8.19
CA ILE A 67 -1.47 -0.04 -7.67
C ILE A 67 -2.24 0.73 -8.75
N ASP A 68 -1.82 0.61 -10.01
CA ASP A 68 -2.52 1.21 -11.14
C ASP A 68 -3.75 0.37 -11.55
N GLU A 69 -3.65 -0.96 -11.49
CA GLU A 69 -4.78 -1.87 -11.73
C GLU A 69 -5.89 -1.72 -10.69
N LEU A 70 -5.56 -1.52 -9.42
CA LEU A 70 -6.53 -1.46 -8.32
C LEU A 70 -7.41 -0.20 -8.33
N ARG A 71 -7.06 0.80 -9.16
CA ARG A 71 -7.78 2.08 -9.30
C ARG A 71 -8.56 2.21 -10.61
N SER A 72 -8.39 1.28 -11.56
CA SER A 72 -9.09 1.27 -12.86
C SER A 72 -10.40 0.49 -12.78
#